data_AF-K9KES6-F1
#
_entry.id   AF-K9KES6-F1
#
_cell.length_a   1.000
_cell.length_b   1.000
_cell.length_c   1.000
_cell.angle_alpha   90.00
_cell.angle_beta   90.00
_cell.angle_gamma   90.00
#
_symmetry.space_group_name_H-M   'P 1'
#
loop_
_entity.id
_entity.type
_entity.pdbx_description
1 polymer ?
#
loop_
_entity_poly.entity_id
_entity_poly.type
_entity_poly.pdbx_seq_one_letter_code
_entity_poly.pdbx_strand_id
1 'polypeptide(L)'
;QVKKLQVMLRQANDQLEKTVKDKQGLEDFIKQSAGDSSHQISALALRAQASEILLEELQQAFSQAKRDIQEQMAVLMQSREQVSEELVRLQKDNDSLQGKHSLHVSIQQAEDFILPDSVEALRELVLKYRENIVNVQTAADHVEEKLKAEILFLKEQIQAEQCLKENLEETLQLEIENCKEEIASISSLKAELERIKIEKGQLESTLREKSQQLESLQEMKVTLEDELKKESAAKVTIEQLMFEEKNKAQRLQTELDVSEQVQRDFVKLSQTLQVQLERIRQADSLERIRAILNDTKLTDINQLPET
;
A
#
# COMPACT_ATOMS: atom_id res chain seq x y z
N GLN A 1 26.12 -24.24 75.99
CA GLN A 1 25.87 -24.17 74.53
C GLN A 1 24.96 -23.01 74.13
N VAL A 2 23.81 -22.79 74.79
CA VAL A 2 22.84 -21.73 74.44
C VAL A 2 23.44 -20.31 74.38
N LYS A 3 24.26 -19.92 75.37
CA LYS A 3 24.87 -18.57 75.42
C LYS A 3 25.81 -18.28 74.24
N LYS A 4 26.54 -19.29 73.74
CA LYS A 4 27.41 -19.16 72.56
C LYS A 4 26.60 -18.98 71.27
N LEU A 5 25.49 -19.71 71.14
CA LEU A 5 24.55 -19.55 70.03
C LEU A 5 23.88 -18.17 70.05
N GLN A 6 23.50 -17.66 71.23
CA GLN A 6 22.93 -16.31 71.36
C GLN A 6 23.92 -15.22 70.95
N VAL A 7 25.21 -15.34 71.29
CA VAL A 7 26.24 -14.38 70.87
C VAL A 7 26.46 -14.44 69.36
N MET A 8 26.53 -15.64 68.76
CA MET A 8 26.66 -15.77 67.30
C MET A 8 25.42 -15.25 66.55
N LEU A 9 24.22 -15.50 67.07
CA LEU A 9 22.98 -14.98 66.49
C LEU A 9 22.94 -13.44 66.55
N ARG A 10 23.38 -12.84 67.66
CA ARG A 10 23.48 -11.39 67.80
C ARG A 10 24.49 -10.80 66.82
N GLN A 11 25.68 -11.40 66.70
CA GLN A 11 26.68 -10.98 65.73
C GLN A 11 26.19 -11.10 64.28
N ALA A 12 25.48 -12.18 63.94
CA ALA A 12 24.89 -12.36 62.62
C ALA A 12 23.79 -11.32 62.34
N ASN A 13 22.95 -11.01 63.33
CA ASN A 13 21.94 -9.95 63.19
C ASN A 13 22.57 -8.57 63.03
N ASP A 14 23.60 -8.22 63.81
CA ASP A 14 24.32 -6.94 63.68
C ASP A 14 24.99 -6.82 62.30
N GLN A 15 25.57 -7.92 61.79
CA GLN A 15 26.15 -7.98 60.45
C GLN A 15 25.09 -7.89 59.34
N LEU A 16 23.92 -8.50 59.52
CA LEU A 16 22.80 -8.40 58.60
C LEU A 16 22.25 -6.96 58.58
N GLU A 17 22.08 -6.32 59.74
CA GLU A 17 21.62 -4.94 59.84
C GLU A 17 22.59 -3.97 59.15
N LYS A 18 23.90 -4.17 59.34
CA LYS A 18 24.93 -3.41 58.63
C LYS A 18 24.82 -3.61 57.12
N THR A 19 24.70 -4.86 56.67
CA THR A 19 24.61 -5.19 55.24
C THR A 19 23.34 -4.61 54.60
N VAL A 20 22.21 -4.61 55.33
CA VAL A 20 20.96 -4.00 54.89
C VAL A 20 21.09 -2.48 54.78
N LYS A 21 21.75 -1.82 55.76
CA LYS A 21 22.03 -0.37 55.69
C LYS A 21 22.96 -0.01 54.54
N ASP A 22 24.04 -0.76 54.36
CA ASP A 22 24.98 -0.54 53.26
C ASP A 22 24.30 -0.75 51.90
N LYS A 23 23.46 -1.78 51.77
CA LYS A 23 22.64 -2.03 50.58
C LYS A 23 21.68 -0.87 50.31
N GLN A 24 20.93 -0.41 51.33
CA GLN A 24 20.01 0.72 51.18
C GLN A 24 20.75 2.00 50.76
N GLY A 25 21.91 2.29 51.36
CA GLY A 25 22.73 3.44 50.99
C GLY A 25 23.24 3.37 49.55
N LEU A 26 23.61 2.17 49.07
CA LEU A 26 23.98 1.96 47.67
C LEU A 26 22.78 2.13 46.72
N GLU A 27 21.60 1.61 47.09
CA GLU A 27 20.37 1.79 46.30
C GLU A 27 19.97 3.26 46.19
N ASP A 28 20.04 4.01 47.29
CA ASP A 28 19.75 5.45 47.32
C ASP A 28 20.79 6.24 46.50
N PHE A 29 22.08 5.90 46.61
CA PHE A 29 23.13 6.52 45.82
C PHE A 29 22.96 6.24 44.32
N ILE A 30 22.67 5.01 43.93
CA ILE A 30 22.41 4.65 42.53
C ILE A 30 21.18 5.41 42.02
N LYS A 31 20.12 5.51 42.82
CA LYS A 31 18.90 6.23 42.44
C LYS A 31 19.16 7.73 42.27
N GLN A 32 19.88 8.35 43.18
CA GLN A 32 20.29 9.76 43.10
C GLN A 32 21.17 10.00 41.86
N SER A 33 22.23 9.19 41.70
CA SER A 33 23.16 9.29 40.58
C SER A 33 22.49 9.06 39.23
N ALA A 34 21.54 8.12 39.14
CA ALA A 34 20.73 7.91 37.94
C ALA A 34 19.84 9.12 37.63
N GLY A 35 19.21 9.73 38.64
CA GLY A 35 18.42 10.95 38.50
C GLY A 35 19.25 12.13 38.01
N ASP A 36 20.38 12.39 38.65
CA ASP A 36 21.30 13.48 38.29
C ASP A 36 21.86 13.29 36.87
N SER A 37 22.26 12.06 36.53
CA SER A 37 22.72 11.71 35.18
C SER A 37 21.62 11.92 34.14
N SER A 38 20.39 11.51 34.43
CA SER A 38 19.24 11.72 33.54
C SER A 38 18.96 13.21 33.32
N HIS A 39 19.05 14.04 34.36
CA HIS A 39 18.89 15.49 34.24
C HIS A 39 20.00 16.13 33.42
N GLN A 40 21.26 15.75 33.64
CA GLN A 40 22.39 16.24 32.87
C GLN A 40 22.30 15.84 31.39
N ILE A 41 21.94 14.59 31.10
CA ILE A 41 21.73 14.09 29.73
C ILE A 41 20.62 14.89 29.05
N SER A 42 19.50 15.13 29.75
CA SER A 42 18.38 15.91 29.21
C SER A 42 18.76 17.37 28.91
N ALA A 43 19.51 18.01 29.81
CA ALA A 43 19.99 19.38 29.60
C ALA A 43 20.99 19.49 28.44
N LEU A 44 21.89 18.51 28.29
CA LEU A 44 22.82 18.43 27.17
C LEU A 44 22.07 18.17 25.84
N ALA A 45 21.07 17.30 25.84
CA ALA A 45 20.24 17.03 24.66
C ALA A 45 19.49 18.28 24.18
N LEU A 46 18.87 19.03 25.11
CA LEU A 46 18.21 20.30 24.78
C LEU A 46 19.19 21.33 24.21
N ARG A 47 20.40 21.44 24.78
CA ARG A 47 21.42 22.35 24.28
C ARG A 47 21.95 21.94 22.92
N ALA A 48 22.14 20.64 22.68
CA ALA A 48 22.54 20.11 21.38
C ALA A 48 21.49 20.45 20.33
N GLN A 49 20.21 20.19 20.61
CA GLN A 49 19.10 20.52 19.72
C GLN A 49 19.02 22.02 19.40
N ALA A 50 19.17 22.89 20.40
CA ALA A 50 19.19 24.34 20.18
C ALA A 50 20.40 24.78 19.33
N SER A 51 21.55 24.12 19.50
CA SER A 51 22.75 24.41 18.73
C SER A 51 22.64 23.94 17.28
N GLU A 52 21.98 22.80 17.05
CA GLU A 52 21.66 22.27 15.72
C GLU A 52 20.75 23.23 14.94
N ILE A 53 19.66 23.70 15.58
CA ILE A 53 18.75 24.68 14.96
C ILE A 53 19.50 25.97 14.59
N LEU A 54 20.30 26.52 15.51
CA LEU A 54 21.08 27.73 15.24
C LEU A 54 22.09 27.52 14.10
N LEU A 55 22.68 26.33 14.00
CA LEU A 55 23.62 26.01 12.93
C LEU A 55 22.90 25.94 11.57
N GLU A 56 21.71 25.35 11.51
CA GLU A 56 20.88 25.34 10.31
C GLU A 56 20.49 26.76 9.88
N GLU A 57 20.06 27.60 10.82
CA GLU A 57 19.74 29.01 10.55
C GLU A 57 20.95 29.78 10.01
N LEU A 58 22.12 29.59 10.62
CA LEU A 58 23.36 30.24 10.17
C LEU A 58 23.79 29.77 8.78
N GLN A 59 23.66 28.47 8.49
CA GLN A 59 23.94 27.91 7.17
C GLN A 59 22.99 28.46 6.11
N GLN A 60 21.71 28.61 6.44
CA GLN A 60 20.71 29.20 5.55
C GLN A 60 21.01 30.69 5.30
N ALA A 61 21.30 31.45 6.35
CA ALA A 61 21.65 32.87 6.26
C ALA A 61 22.94 33.09 5.45
N PHE A 62 23.97 32.27 5.66
CA PHE A 62 25.20 32.32 4.87
C PHE A 62 24.94 31.99 3.39
N SER A 63 24.10 30.98 3.12
CA SER A 63 23.74 30.61 1.75
C SER A 63 22.90 31.69 1.05
N GLN A 64 22.07 32.42 1.79
CA GLN A 64 21.36 33.59 1.28
C GLN A 64 22.34 34.74 0.99
N ALA A 65 23.16 35.13 1.97
CA ALA A 65 24.13 36.21 1.79
C ALA A 65 25.11 35.93 0.64
N LYS A 66 25.54 34.68 0.45
CA LYS A 66 26.35 34.26 -0.69
C LYS A 66 25.62 34.48 -2.02
N ARG A 67 24.34 34.12 -2.10
CA ARG A 67 23.52 34.36 -3.31
C ARG A 67 23.36 35.85 -3.59
N ASP A 68 23.07 36.65 -2.56
CA ASP A 68 22.90 38.09 -2.69
C ASP A 68 24.18 38.76 -3.22
N ILE A 69 25.35 38.38 -2.68
CA ILE A 69 26.65 38.89 -3.14
C ILE A 69 26.94 38.45 -4.59
N GLN A 70 26.60 37.21 -4.96
CA GLN A 70 26.77 36.71 -6.32
C GLN A 70 25.91 37.48 -7.32
N GLU A 71 24.67 37.78 -6.96
CA GLU A 71 23.75 38.59 -7.78
C GLU A 71 24.28 40.02 -7.95
N GLN A 72 24.70 40.68 -6.86
CA GLN A 72 25.32 42.00 -6.94
C GLN A 72 26.59 42.00 -7.80
N MET A 73 27.43 40.97 -7.68
CA MET A 73 28.64 40.85 -8.48
C MET A 73 28.32 40.65 -9.97
N ALA A 74 27.27 39.90 -10.30
CA ALA A 74 26.81 39.73 -11.68
C ALA A 74 26.37 41.07 -12.29
N VAL A 75 25.57 41.86 -11.56
CA VAL A 75 25.13 43.19 -12.00
C VAL A 75 26.34 44.13 -12.21
N LEU A 76 27.28 44.14 -11.26
CA LEU A 76 28.50 44.97 -11.39
C LEU A 76 29.36 44.55 -12.58
N MET A 77 29.50 43.24 -12.83
CA MET A 77 30.23 42.74 -13.99
C MET A 77 29.58 43.17 -15.30
N GLN A 78 28.25 43.04 -15.41
CA GLN A 78 27.51 43.46 -16.60
C GLN A 78 27.63 44.98 -16.82
N SER A 79 27.47 45.78 -15.76
CA SER A 79 27.62 47.24 -15.85
C SER A 79 29.04 47.63 -16.28
N ARG A 80 30.07 46.98 -15.72
CA ARG A 80 31.46 47.22 -16.12
C ARG A 80 31.69 46.87 -17.59
N GLU A 81 31.12 45.77 -18.07
CA GLU A 81 31.22 45.36 -19.47
C GLU A 81 30.57 46.39 -20.41
N GLN A 82 29.34 46.81 -20.11
CA GLN A 82 28.65 47.88 -20.85
C GLN A 82 29.46 49.18 -20.91
N VAL A 83 30.01 49.62 -19.78
CA VAL A 83 30.85 50.84 -19.74
C VAL A 83 32.13 50.64 -20.55
N SER A 84 32.73 49.45 -20.51
CA SER A 84 33.92 49.14 -21.31
C SER A 84 33.61 49.17 -22.82
N GLU A 85 32.48 48.61 -23.24
CA GLU A 85 32.03 48.64 -24.64
C GLU A 85 31.77 50.08 -25.12
N GLU A 86 31.09 50.89 -24.31
CA GLU A 86 30.85 52.30 -24.57
C GLU A 86 32.17 53.10 -24.65
N LEU A 87 33.13 52.84 -23.77
CA LEU A 87 34.46 53.44 -23.83
C LEU A 87 35.20 53.07 -25.12
N VAL A 88 35.15 51.80 -25.54
CA VAL A 88 35.76 51.36 -26.80
C VAL A 88 35.08 52.02 -28.00
N ARG A 89 33.75 52.12 -28.00
CA ARG A 89 33.00 52.83 -29.05
C ARG A 89 33.41 54.29 -29.13
N LEU A 90 33.40 54.99 -27.99
CA LEU A 90 33.79 56.41 -27.92
C LEU A 90 35.25 56.63 -28.31
N GLN A 91 36.16 55.74 -27.93
CA GLN A 91 37.56 55.83 -28.35
C GLN A 91 37.68 55.70 -29.87
N LYS A 92 36.99 54.73 -30.48
CA LYS A 92 36.96 54.56 -31.94
C LYS A 92 36.38 55.79 -32.65
N ASP A 93 35.30 56.36 -32.11
CA ASP A 93 34.69 57.57 -32.66
C ASP A 93 35.65 58.77 -32.56
N ASN A 94 36.35 58.91 -31.42
CA ASN A 94 37.34 59.96 -31.22
C ASN A 94 38.54 59.80 -32.15
N ASP A 95 39.10 58.60 -32.27
CA ASP A 95 40.20 58.30 -33.21
C ASP A 95 39.77 58.61 -34.66
N SER A 96 38.53 58.29 -35.03
CA SER A 96 37.97 58.64 -36.34
C SER A 96 37.84 60.14 -36.56
N LEU A 97 37.30 60.88 -35.57
CA LEU A 97 37.15 62.33 -35.63
C LEU A 97 38.51 63.03 -35.68
N GLN A 98 39.47 62.60 -34.86
CA GLN A 98 40.83 63.11 -34.86
C GLN A 98 41.53 62.81 -36.18
N GLY A 99 41.33 61.62 -36.76
CA GLY A 99 41.82 61.27 -38.09
C GLY A 99 41.25 62.17 -39.19
N LYS A 100 39.94 62.40 -39.19
CA LYS A 100 39.28 63.35 -40.11
C LYS A 100 39.81 64.78 -39.93
N HIS A 101 39.92 65.25 -38.69
CA HIS A 101 40.44 66.59 -38.39
C HIS A 101 41.88 66.75 -38.90
N SER A 102 42.74 65.78 -38.62
CA SER A 102 44.14 65.78 -39.09
C SER A 102 44.22 65.81 -40.62
N LEU A 103 43.36 65.04 -41.30
CA LEU A 103 43.27 65.05 -42.76
C LEU A 103 42.83 66.43 -43.29
N HIS A 104 41.79 67.03 -42.71
CA HIS A 104 41.31 68.35 -43.11
C HIS A 104 42.37 69.44 -42.91
N VAL A 105 43.10 69.41 -41.80
CA VAL A 105 44.24 70.32 -41.55
C VAL A 105 45.35 70.12 -42.58
N SER A 106 45.68 68.87 -42.91
CA SER A 106 46.69 68.56 -43.93
C SER A 106 46.28 69.06 -45.31
N ILE A 107 45.01 68.92 -45.69
CA ILE A 107 44.48 69.44 -46.96
C ILE A 107 44.57 70.96 -46.97
N GLN A 108 44.17 71.63 -45.90
CA GLN A 108 44.22 73.08 -45.79
C GLN A 108 45.66 73.63 -45.87
N GLN A 109 46.65 72.89 -45.35
CA GLN A 109 48.07 73.26 -45.45
C GLN A 109 48.66 72.99 -46.84
N ALA A 110 48.16 71.97 -47.53
CA ALA A 110 48.58 71.64 -48.90
C ALA A 110 47.91 72.54 -49.95
N GLU A 111 46.78 73.17 -49.62
CA GLU A 111 46.22 74.24 -50.42
C GLU A 111 47.17 75.44 -50.40
N ASP A 112 47.69 75.82 -51.57
CA ASP A 112 48.46 77.04 -51.79
C ASP A 112 47.53 78.27 -51.68
N PHE A 113 47.01 78.54 -50.49
CA PHE A 113 46.12 79.65 -50.22
C PHE A 113 46.87 80.97 -50.31
N ILE A 114 46.57 81.74 -51.36
CA ILE A 114 47.06 83.10 -51.52
C ILE A 114 46.04 84.06 -50.90
N LEU A 115 46.50 84.87 -49.94
CA LEU A 115 45.65 85.89 -49.33
C LEU A 115 45.24 86.92 -50.39
N PRO A 116 43.94 87.24 -50.55
CA PRO A 116 43.51 88.24 -51.51
C PRO A 116 44.13 89.61 -51.24
N ASP A 117 44.74 90.20 -52.28
CA ASP A 117 45.40 91.51 -52.26
C ASP A 117 44.50 92.64 -52.79
N SER A 118 43.36 92.29 -53.39
CA SER A 118 42.34 93.21 -53.91
C SER A 118 40.94 92.92 -53.37
N VAL A 119 40.09 93.94 -53.37
CA VAL A 119 38.69 93.84 -52.92
C VAL A 119 37.89 92.92 -53.83
N GLU A 120 38.20 92.92 -55.13
CA GLU A 120 37.58 92.07 -56.15
C GLU A 120 37.90 90.60 -55.92
N ALA A 121 39.17 90.24 -55.71
CA ALA A 121 39.58 88.87 -55.39
C ALA A 121 38.96 88.37 -54.07
N LEU A 122 38.83 89.24 -53.07
CA LEU A 122 38.13 88.92 -51.82
C LEU A 122 36.64 88.65 -52.06
N ARG A 123 35.97 89.45 -52.90
CA ARG A 123 34.55 89.25 -53.25
C ARG A 123 34.32 87.91 -53.94
N GLU A 124 35.18 87.53 -54.89
CA GLU A 124 35.11 86.23 -55.57
C GLU A 124 35.31 85.07 -54.59
N LEU A 125 36.28 85.17 -53.69
CA LEU A 125 36.53 84.16 -52.65
C LEU A 125 35.32 83.99 -51.71
N VAL A 126 34.71 85.09 -51.28
CA VAL A 126 33.51 85.06 -50.42
C VAL A 126 32.32 84.43 -51.16
N LEU A 127 32.13 84.73 -52.45
CA LEU A 127 31.08 84.11 -53.26
C LEU A 127 31.31 82.61 -53.40
N LYS A 128 32.55 82.18 -53.67
CA LYS A 128 32.92 80.77 -53.74
C LYS A 128 32.68 80.04 -52.42
N TYR A 129 33.04 80.63 -51.28
CA TYR A 129 32.74 80.02 -49.97
C TYR A 129 31.24 79.95 -49.69
N ARG A 130 30.46 80.97 -50.08
CA ARG A 130 28.99 80.92 -49.96
C ARG A 130 28.38 79.80 -50.78
N GLU A 131 28.82 79.64 -52.03
CA GLU A 131 28.40 78.53 -52.90
C GLU A 131 28.78 77.17 -52.30
N ASN A 132 30.01 77.02 -51.83
CA ASN A 132 30.48 75.80 -51.18
C ASN A 132 29.67 75.45 -49.92
N ILE A 133 29.35 76.45 -49.09
CA ILE A 133 28.51 76.24 -47.90
C ILE A 133 27.14 75.72 -48.32
N VAL A 134 26.51 76.32 -49.33
CA VAL A 134 25.20 75.86 -49.84
C VAL A 134 25.28 74.43 -50.37
N ASN A 135 26.33 74.08 -51.12
CA ASN A 135 26.52 72.74 -51.66
C ASN A 135 26.72 71.69 -50.56
N VAL A 136 27.55 71.99 -49.54
CA VAL A 136 27.77 71.10 -48.39
C VAL A 136 26.49 70.93 -47.58
N GLN A 137 25.74 72.02 -47.34
CA GLN A 137 24.47 71.98 -46.63
C GLN A 137 23.47 71.07 -47.36
N THR A 138 23.32 71.26 -48.68
CA THR A 138 22.39 70.46 -49.51
C THR A 138 22.77 68.98 -49.52
N ALA A 139 24.07 68.66 -49.61
CA ALA A 139 24.55 67.29 -49.56
C ALA A 139 24.32 66.65 -48.17
N ALA A 140 24.53 67.41 -47.10
CA ALA A 140 24.27 66.96 -45.73
C ALA A 140 22.78 66.68 -45.51
N ASP A 141 21.90 67.59 -45.95
CA ASP A 141 20.45 67.41 -45.85
C ASP A 141 19.99 66.15 -46.59
N HIS A 142 20.49 65.91 -47.80
CA HIS A 142 20.15 64.70 -48.57
C HIS A 142 20.60 63.40 -47.89
N VAL A 143 21.80 63.38 -47.32
CA VAL A 143 22.31 62.22 -46.57
C VAL A 143 21.51 62.02 -45.28
N GLU A 144 21.16 63.11 -44.59
CA GLU A 144 20.33 63.05 -43.39
C GLU A 144 18.94 62.48 -43.68
N GLU A 145 18.28 62.94 -44.76
CA GLU A 145 17.00 62.40 -45.20
C GLU A 145 17.09 60.90 -45.55
N LYS A 146 18.14 60.49 -46.26
CA LYS A 146 18.38 59.08 -46.58
C LYS A 146 18.54 58.23 -45.32
N LEU A 147 19.35 58.68 -44.36
CA LEU A 147 19.55 57.98 -43.09
C LEU A 147 18.26 57.93 -42.27
N LYS A 148 17.46 59.01 -42.25
CA LYS A 148 16.13 59.03 -41.61
C LYS A 148 15.20 57.99 -42.23
N ALA A 149 15.17 57.87 -43.56
CA ALA A 149 14.38 56.86 -44.26
C ALA A 149 14.84 55.43 -43.93
N GLU A 150 16.16 55.19 -43.90
CA GLU A 150 16.72 53.88 -43.52
C GLU A 150 16.41 53.52 -42.06
N ILE A 151 16.50 54.48 -41.13
CA ILE A 151 16.11 54.28 -39.73
C ILE A 151 14.63 53.91 -39.61
N LEU A 152 13.75 54.56 -40.37
CA LEU A 152 12.32 54.23 -40.36
C LEU A 152 12.07 52.83 -40.92
N PHE A 153 12.71 52.48 -42.04
CA PHE A 153 12.62 51.14 -42.63
C PHE A 153 13.09 50.05 -41.67
N LEU A 154 14.24 50.23 -41.03
CA LEU A 154 14.76 49.28 -40.04
C LEU A 154 13.86 49.16 -38.82
N LYS A 155 13.24 50.26 -38.36
CA LYS A 155 12.25 50.22 -37.28
C LYS A 155 11.00 49.43 -37.66
N GLU A 156 10.48 49.64 -38.87
CA GLU A 156 9.34 48.88 -39.39
C GLU A 156 9.68 47.39 -39.53
N GLN A 157 10.90 47.06 -40.00
CA GLN A 157 11.38 45.69 -40.07
C GLN A 157 11.44 45.03 -38.68
N ILE A 158 12.08 45.69 -37.70
CA ILE A 158 12.16 45.20 -36.32
C ILE A 158 10.76 44.99 -35.74
N GLN A 159 9.83 45.91 -35.97
CA GLN A 159 8.45 45.79 -35.49
C GLN A 159 7.72 44.61 -36.13
N ALA A 160 7.90 44.38 -37.42
CA ALA A 160 7.33 43.21 -38.11
C ALA A 160 7.91 41.89 -37.57
N GLU A 161 9.23 41.83 -37.39
CA GLU A 161 9.91 40.67 -36.78
C GLU A 161 9.46 40.42 -35.34
N GLN A 162 9.25 41.48 -34.55
CA GLN A 162 8.73 41.41 -33.19
C GLN A 162 7.31 40.83 -33.17
N CYS A 163 6.42 41.30 -34.04
CA CYS A 163 5.05 40.78 -34.15
C CYS A 163 5.04 39.30 -34.56
N LEU A 164 5.90 38.90 -35.52
CA LEU A 164 6.05 37.50 -35.91
C LEU A 164 6.56 36.63 -34.75
N LYS A 165 7.52 37.14 -33.97
CA LYS A 165 8.03 36.46 -32.78
C LYS A 165 6.94 36.26 -31.73
N GLU A 166 6.17 37.29 -31.41
CA GLU A 166 5.06 37.23 -30.45
C GLU A 166 4.00 36.20 -30.88
N ASN A 167 3.60 36.20 -32.16
CA ASN A 167 2.66 35.20 -32.70
C ASN A 167 3.19 33.75 -32.59
N LEU A 168 4.49 33.55 -32.80
CA LEU A 168 5.13 32.25 -32.65
C LEU A 168 5.19 31.81 -31.18
N GLU A 169 5.53 32.73 -30.27
CA GLU A 169 5.53 32.49 -28.83
C GLU A 169 4.13 32.11 -28.33
N GLU A 170 3.07 32.80 -28.78
CA GLU A 170 1.67 32.45 -28.46
C GLU A 170 1.30 31.06 -28.97
N THR A 171 1.70 30.71 -30.20
CA THR A 171 1.44 29.39 -30.78
C THR A 171 2.13 28.29 -29.98
N LEU A 172 3.41 28.46 -29.64
CA LEU A 172 4.16 27.52 -28.83
C LEU A 172 3.59 27.40 -27.41
N GLN A 173 3.11 28.51 -26.84
CA GLN A 173 2.46 28.50 -25.53
C GLN A 173 1.17 27.66 -25.55
N LEU A 174 0.35 27.77 -26.60
CA LEU A 174 -0.83 26.93 -26.80
C LEU A 174 -0.47 25.44 -26.95
N GLU A 175 0.60 25.12 -27.69
CA GLU A 175 1.09 23.74 -27.80
C GLU A 175 1.57 23.19 -26.45
N ILE A 176 2.24 24.00 -25.64
CA ILE A 176 2.67 23.63 -24.28
C ILE A 176 1.46 23.34 -23.38
N GLU A 177 0.42 24.19 -23.40
CA GLU A 177 -0.79 23.94 -22.60
C GLU A 177 -1.53 22.68 -23.07
N ASN A 178 -1.66 22.45 -24.37
CA ASN A 178 -2.23 21.19 -24.90
C ASN A 178 -1.44 19.97 -24.43
N CYS A 179 -0.10 20.02 -24.48
CA CYS A 179 0.74 18.92 -23.98
C CYS A 179 0.54 18.68 -22.48
N LYS A 180 0.39 19.74 -21.67
CA LYS A 180 0.11 19.61 -20.24
C LYS A 180 -1.25 18.95 -19.98
N GLU A 181 -2.27 19.31 -20.74
CA GLU A 181 -3.60 18.68 -20.66
C GLU A 181 -3.55 17.19 -21.02
N GLU A 182 -2.82 16.83 -22.08
CA GLU A 182 -2.60 15.43 -22.48
C GLU A 182 -1.88 14.64 -21.37
N ILE A 183 -0.83 15.21 -20.77
CA ILE A 183 -0.10 14.59 -19.65
C ILE A 183 -1.02 14.38 -18.44
N ALA A 184 -1.88 15.35 -18.13
CA ALA A 184 -2.85 15.23 -17.04
C ALA A 184 -3.87 14.11 -17.31
N SER A 185 -4.37 14.01 -18.54
CA SER A 185 -5.27 12.94 -18.99
C SER A 185 -4.61 11.56 -18.88
N ILE A 186 -3.39 11.42 -19.39
CA ILE A 186 -2.60 10.17 -19.30
C ILE A 186 -2.35 9.80 -17.83
N SER A 187 -2.05 10.78 -16.98
CA SER A 187 -1.83 10.54 -15.55
C SER A 187 -3.08 10.04 -14.84
N SER A 188 -4.26 10.59 -15.20
CA SER A 188 -5.56 10.11 -14.70
C SER A 188 -5.85 8.68 -15.16
N LEU A 189 -5.66 8.38 -16.45
CA LEU A 189 -5.84 7.04 -17.00
C LEU A 189 -4.90 6.02 -16.34
N LYS A 190 -3.65 6.42 -16.07
CA LYS A 190 -2.68 5.57 -15.36
C LYS A 190 -3.12 5.27 -13.93
N ALA A 191 -3.68 6.25 -13.22
CA ALA A 191 -4.22 6.04 -11.87
C ALA A 191 -5.41 5.07 -11.88
N GLU A 192 -6.30 5.18 -12.86
CA GLU A 192 -7.44 4.26 -13.01
C GLU A 192 -6.97 2.84 -13.38
N LEU A 193 -5.96 2.71 -14.25
CA LEU A 193 -5.36 1.42 -14.59
C LEU A 193 -4.77 0.72 -13.37
N GLU A 194 -4.04 1.44 -12.52
CA GLU A 194 -3.50 0.86 -11.27
C GLU A 194 -4.62 0.46 -10.30
N ARG A 195 -5.71 1.22 -10.20
CA ARG A 195 -6.89 0.82 -9.43
C ARG A 195 -7.49 -0.49 -9.94
N ILE A 196 -7.76 -0.59 -11.24
CA ILE A 196 -8.30 -1.80 -11.87
C ILE A 196 -7.37 -2.99 -11.65
N LYS A 197 -6.06 -2.79 -11.71
CA LYS A 197 -5.06 -3.85 -11.48
C LYS A 197 -5.09 -4.37 -10.05
N ILE A 198 -5.27 -3.48 -9.06
CA ILE A 198 -5.45 -3.87 -7.65
C ILE A 198 -6.75 -4.66 -7.48
N GLU A 199 -7.87 -4.16 -8.00
CA GLU A 199 -9.17 -4.84 -7.92
C GLU A 199 -9.13 -6.22 -8.58
N LYS A 200 -8.50 -6.33 -9.75
CA LYS A 200 -8.27 -7.61 -10.43
C LYS A 200 -7.49 -8.59 -9.54
N GLY A 201 -6.40 -8.13 -8.91
CA GLY A 201 -5.60 -8.97 -8.01
C GLY A 201 -6.41 -9.47 -6.79
N GLN A 202 -7.28 -8.62 -6.24
CA GLN A 202 -8.18 -9.00 -5.15
C GLN A 202 -9.20 -10.05 -5.60
N LEU A 203 -9.86 -9.83 -6.74
CA LEU A 203 -10.81 -10.79 -7.30
C LEU A 203 -10.16 -12.14 -7.63
N GLU A 204 -8.93 -12.14 -8.17
CA GLU A 204 -8.17 -13.36 -8.42
C GLU A 204 -7.84 -14.12 -7.12
N SER A 205 -7.50 -13.42 -6.04
CA SER A 205 -7.29 -14.03 -4.72
C SER A 205 -8.58 -14.65 -4.17
N THR A 206 -9.68 -13.89 -4.19
CA THR A 206 -10.99 -14.38 -3.75
C THR A 206 -11.46 -15.58 -4.57
N LEU A 207 -11.25 -15.56 -5.90
CA LEU A 207 -11.57 -16.69 -6.77
C LEU A 207 -10.76 -17.94 -6.39
N ARG A 208 -9.47 -17.78 -6.08
CA ARG A 208 -8.60 -18.87 -5.63
C ARG A 208 -9.09 -19.47 -4.30
N GLU A 209 -9.40 -18.62 -3.32
CA GLU A 209 -9.96 -19.06 -2.03
C GLU A 209 -11.29 -19.81 -2.20
N LYS A 210 -12.19 -19.29 -3.05
CA LYS A 210 -13.47 -19.94 -3.34
C LYS A 210 -13.29 -21.28 -4.05
N SER A 211 -12.32 -21.38 -4.95
CA SER A 211 -11.99 -22.64 -5.63
C SER A 211 -11.49 -23.70 -4.64
N GLN A 212 -10.60 -23.32 -3.71
CA GLN A 212 -10.14 -24.21 -2.64
C GLN A 212 -11.27 -24.63 -1.67
N GLN A 213 -12.16 -23.70 -1.33
CA GLN A 213 -13.35 -24.01 -0.53
C GLN A 213 -14.26 -25.01 -1.26
N LEU A 214 -14.43 -24.86 -2.58
CA LEU A 214 -15.23 -25.78 -3.38
C LEU A 214 -14.59 -27.17 -3.44
N GLU A 215 -13.27 -27.27 -3.64
CA GLU A 215 -12.53 -28.53 -3.62
C GLU A 215 -12.69 -29.26 -2.28
N SER A 216 -12.52 -28.56 -1.15
CA SER A 216 -12.69 -29.19 0.17
C SER A 216 -14.12 -29.64 0.45
N LEU A 217 -15.14 -28.88 0.02
CA LEU A 217 -16.53 -29.30 0.08
C LEU A 217 -16.81 -30.52 -0.81
N GLN A 218 -16.16 -30.59 -1.98
CA GLN A 218 -16.29 -31.73 -2.89
C GLN A 218 -15.69 -33.00 -2.26
N GLU A 219 -14.52 -32.91 -1.62
CA GLU A 219 -13.92 -34.02 -0.88
C GLU A 219 -14.82 -34.47 0.28
N MET A 220 -15.33 -33.53 1.08
CA MET A 220 -16.25 -33.83 2.18
C MET A 220 -17.55 -34.51 1.70
N LYS A 221 -18.06 -34.08 0.54
CA LYS A 221 -19.22 -34.72 -0.09
C LYS A 221 -18.92 -36.18 -0.43
N VAL A 222 -17.77 -36.47 -1.03
CA VAL A 222 -17.37 -37.84 -1.37
C VAL A 222 -17.25 -38.70 -0.11
N THR A 223 -16.63 -38.19 0.96
CA THR A 223 -16.52 -38.94 2.22
C THR A 223 -17.88 -39.26 2.83
N LEU A 224 -18.80 -38.29 2.84
CA LEU A 224 -20.16 -38.49 3.35
C LEU A 224 -20.96 -39.47 2.48
N GLU A 225 -20.80 -39.45 1.16
CA GLU A 225 -21.44 -40.42 0.26
C GLU A 225 -20.95 -41.85 0.53
N ASP A 226 -19.65 -42.03 0.82
CA ASP A 226 -19.08 -43.33 1.16
C ASP A 226 -19.52 -43.83 2.55
N GLU A 227 -19.59 -42.94 3.55
CA GLU A 227 -20.15 -43.26 4.86
C GLU A 227 -21.62 -43.66 4.77
N LEU A 228 -22.42 -42.92 3.99
CA LEU A 228 -23.82 -43.23 3.76
C LEU A 228 -24.01 -44.61 3.11
N LYS A 229 -23.16 -44.99 2.15
CA LYS A 229 -23.17 -46.34 1.56
C LYS A 229 -22.86 -47.42 2.58
N LYS A 230 -21.85 -47.21 3.43
CA LYS A 230 -21.48 -48.16 4.50
C LYS A 230 -22.61 -48.34 5.50
N GLU A 231 -23.18 -47.25 5.99
CA GLU A 231 -24.32 -47.29 6.92
C GLU A 231 -25.56 -47.92 6.29
N SER A 232 -25.84 -47.63 5.01
CA SER A 232 -26.93 -48.29 4.29
C SER A 232 -26.71 -49.81 4.19
N ALA A 233 -25.48 -50.27 3.97
CA ALA A 233 -25.18 -51.70 3.92
C ALA A 233 -25.28 -52.37 5.31
N ALA A 234 -24.80 -51.68 6.34
CA ALA A 234 -24.93 -52.13 7.74
C ALA A 234 -26.41 -52.24 8.14
N LYS A 235 -27.22 -51.25 7.79
CA LYS A 235 -28.68 -51.25 8.01
C LYS A 235 -29.33 -52.48 7.39
N VAL A 236 -29.06 -52.77 6.11
CA VAL A 236 -29.62 -53.95 5.42
C VAL A 236 -29.23 -55.25 6.15
N THR A 237 -27.99 -55.35 6.62
CA THR A 237 -27.50 -56.52 7.36
C THR A 237 -28.24 -56.69 8.69
N ILE A 238 -28.43 -55.61 9.44
CA ILE A 238 -29.18 -55.62 10.70
C ILE A 238 -30.65 -55.96 10.47
N GLU A 239 -31.28 -55.41 9.42
CA GLU A 239 -32.66 -55.73 9.04
C GLU A 239 -32.82 -57.22 8.70
N GLN A 240 -31.84 -57.84 8.02
CA GLN A 240 -31.83 -59.28 7.77
C GLN A 240 -31.72 -60.10 9.07
N LEU A 241 -30.77 -59.76 9.95
CA LEU A 241 -30.61 -60.44 11.24
C LEU A 241 -31.87 -60.31 12.12
N MET A 242 -32.48 -59.13 12.13
CA MET A 242 -33.76 -58.88 12.82
C MET A 242 -34.87 -59.79 12.27
N PHE A 243 -34.95 -59.97 10.95
CA PHE A 243 -35.93 -60.87 10.34
C PHE A 243 -35.67 -62.34 10.71
N GLU A 244 -34.42 -62.77 10.71
CA GLU A 244 -34.01 -64.13 11.11
C GLU A 244 -34.36 -64.42 12.58
N GLU A 245 -34.01 -63.51 13.48
CA GLU A 245 -34.34 -63.63 14.91
C GLU A 245 -35.84 -63.59 15.16
N LYS A 246 -36.60 -62.77 14.41
CA LYS A 246 -38.07 -62.80 14.47
C LYS A 246 -38.64 -64.15 14.04
N ASN A 247 -38.13 -64.73 12.95
CA ASN A 247 -38.54 -66.06 12.49
C ASN A 247 -38.15 -67.17 13.48
N LYS A 248 -37.01 -67.04 14.14
CA LYS A 248 -36.56 -67.97 15.18
C LYS A 248 -37.44 -67.87 16.42
N ALA A 249 -37.75 -66.65 16.88
CA ALA A 249 -38.68 -66.42 17.98
C ALA A 249 -40.07 -66.99 17.66
N GLN A 250 -40.57 -66.81 16.44
CA GLN A 250 -41.85 -67.40 16.01
C GLN A 250 -41.82 -68.94 15.99
N ARG A 251 -40.71 -69.55 15.55
CA ARG A 251 -40.53 -71.01 15.61
C ARG A 251 -40.51 -71.52 17.05
N LEU A 252 -39.71 -70.90 17.92
CA LEU A 252 -39.65 -71.25 19.34
C LEU A 252 -41.00 -71.07 20.03
N GLN A 253 -41.76 -70.02 19.68
CA GLN A 253 -43.13 -69.84 20.17
C GLN A 253 -44.02 -71.00 19.74
N THR A 254 -43.94 -71.42 18.47
CA THR A 254 -44.73 -72.56 17.96
C THR A 254 -44.33 -73.86 18.65
N GLU A 255 -43.04 -74.11 18.86
CA GLU A 255 -42.53 -75.27 19.59
C GLU A 255 -42.98 -75.27 21.06
N LEU A 256 -42.96 -74.11 21.70
CA LEU A 256 -43.46 -73.93 23.07
C LEU A 256 -44.95 -74.22 23.14
N ASP A 257 -45.77 -73.65 22.24
CA ASP A 257 -47.22 -73.89 22.20
C ASP A 257 -47.53 -75.38 22.00
N VAL A 258 -46.80 -76.07 21.12
CA VAL A 258 -46.92 -77.53 20.91
C VAL A 258 -46.51 -78.29 22.16
N SER A 259 -45.40 -77.92 22.81
CA SER A 259 -44.94 -78.55 24.04
C SER A 259 -45.94 -78.37 25.18
N GLU A 260 -46.49 -77.15 25.35
CA GLU A 260 -47.55 -76.85 26.30
C GLU A 260 -48.83 -77.64 26.00
N GLN A 261 -49.16 -77.82 24.73
CA GLN A 261 -50.30 -78.65 24.30
C GLN A 261 -50.06 -80.12 24.64
N VAL A 262 -48.88 -80.68 24.30
CA VAL A 262 -48.50 -82.06 24.65
C VAL A 262 -48.51 -82.25 26.17
N GLN A 263 -48.04 -81.27 26.95
CA GLN A 263 -48.07 -81.33 28.41
C GLN A 263 -49.51 -81.33 28.93
N ARG A 264 -50.39 -80.47 28.39
CA ARG A 264 -51.83 -80.48 28.70
C ARG A 264 -52.47 -81.83 28.36
N ASP A 265 -52.16 -82.40 27.21
CA ASP A 265 -52.66 -83.68 26.76
C ASP A 265 -52.17 -84.84 27.66
N PHE A 266 -50.91 -84.81 28.09
CA PHE A 266 -50.36 -85.78 29.04
C PHE A 266 -51.06 -85.69 30.40
N VAL A 267 -51.33 -84.48 30.89
CA VAL A 267 -52.12 -84.26 32.11
C VAL A 267 -53.55 -84.80 31.94
N LYS A 268 -54.24 -84.49 30.83
CA LYS A 268 -55.58 -85.03 30.54
C LYS A 268 -55.60 -86.56 30.48
N LEU A 269 -54.62 -87.15 29.78
CA LEU A 269 -54.50 -88.61 29.66
C LEU A 269 -54.24 -89.26 31.01
N SER A 270 -53.29 -88.72 31.79
CA SER A 270 -52.95 -89.25 33.12
C SER A 270 -54.12 -89.14 34.12
N GLN A 271 -54.85 -88.01 34.12
CA GLN A 271 -56.08 -87.84 34.90
C GLN A 271 -57.14 -88.86 34.48
N THR A 272 -57.36 -89.05 33.17
CA THR A 272 -58.32 -90.04 32.69
C THR A 272 -57.91 -91.46 33.09
N LEU A 273 -56.64 -91.80 32.94
CA LEU A 273 -56.10 -93.10 33.35
C LEU A 273 -56.32 -93.34 34.85
N GLN A 274 -56.08 -92.33 35.70
CA GLN A 274 -56.35 -92.40 37.14
C GLN A 274 -57.83 -92.66 37.44
N VAL A 275 -58.75 -91.97 36.77
CA VAL A 275 -60.19 -92.20 36.92
C VAL A 275 -60.57 -93.63 36.52
N GLN A 276 -60.02 -94.14 35.41
CA GLN A 276 -60.31 -95.49 34.94
C GLN A 276 -59.74 -96.58 35.87
N LEU A 277 -58.51 -96.40 36.37
CA LEU A 277 -57.91 -97.29 37.36
C LEU A 277 -58.71 -97.31 38.67
N GLU A 278 -59.20 -96.16 39.13
CA GLU A 278 -60.04 -96.08 40.33
C GLU A 278 -61.42 -96.74 40.09
N ARG A 279 -62.01 -96.59 38.89
CA ARG A 279 -63.23 -97.33 38.51
C ARG A 279 -63.04 -98.85 38.48
N ILE A 280 -61.88 -99.34 38.02
CA ILE A 280 -61.53 -100.78 38.05
C ILE A 280 -61.36 -101.25 39.50
N ARG A 281 -60.69 -100.45 40.35
CA ARG A 281 -60.52 -100.77 41.78
C ARG A 281 -61.85 -100.88 42.52
N GLN A 282 -62.84 -100.07 42.16
CA GLN A 282 -64.19 -100.07 42.73
C GLN A 282 -65.15 -101.06 42.05
N ALA A 283 -64.67 -101.92 41.14
CA ALA A 283 -65.53 -102.86 40.42
C ALA A 283 -65.67 -104.20 41.17
N ASP A 284 -66.89 -104.54 41.57
CA ASP A 284 -67.21 -105.70 42.41
C ASP A 284 -67.35 -107.02 41.62
N SER A 285 -67.17 -106.98 40.29
CA SER A 285 -67.30 -108.16 39.41
C SER A 285 -66.42 -108.09 38.16
N LEU A 286 -65.98 -109.28 37.69
CA LEU A 286 -65.14 -109.43 36.50
C LEU A 286 -65.80 -108.96 35.20
N GLU A 287 -67.14 -109.01 35.10
CA GLU A 287 -67.89 -108.52 33.94
C GLU A 287 -67.84 -106.99 33.83
N ARG A 288 -67.86 -106.29 34.97
CA ARG A 288 -67.81 -104.82 35.02
C ARG A 288 -66.42 -104.27 34.70
N ILE A 289 -65.37 -104.99 35.08
CA ILE A 289 -63.99 -104.70 34.68
C ILE A 289 -63.81 -104.81 33.15
N ARG A 290 -64.41 -105.83 32.51
CA ARG A 290 -64.36 -105.98 31.04
C ARG A 290 -65.07 -104.86 30.29
N ALA A 291 -66.18 -104.35 30.81
CA ALA A 291 -66.88 -103.21 30.20
C ALA A 291 -66.04 -101.93 30.22
N ILE A 292 -65.44 -101.60 31.37
CA ILE A 292 -64.56 -100.42 31.51
C ILE A 292 -63.36 -100.53 30.57
N LEU A 293 -62.74 -101.70 30.46
CA LEU A 293 -61.60 -101.94 29.56
C LEU A 293 -61.96 -101.82 28.06
N ASN A 294 -63.18 -102.22 27.67
CA ASN A 294 -63.64 -102.08 26.29
C ASN A 294 -63.97 -100.62 25.92
N ASP A 295 -64.50 -99.83 26.85
CA ASP A 295 -64.74 -98.39 26.67
C ASP A 295 -63.43 -97.57 26.62
N THR A 296 -62.31 -98.12 27.10
CA THR A 296 -60.99 -97.47 27.09
C THR A 296 -60.15 -97.66 25.83
N LYS A 297 -60.71 -98.17 24.72
CA LYS A 297 -60.02 -98.19 23.42
C LYS A 297 -59.96 -96.78 22.82
N LEU A 298 -59.08 -95.96 23.37
CA LEU A 298 -58.78 -94.61 22.86
C LEU A 298 -57.86 -94.73 21.64
N THR A 299 -58.31 -94.19 20.52
CA THR A 299 -57.51 -94.04 19.30
C THR A 299 -57.01 -92.61 19.09
N ASP A 300 -57.62 -91.64 19.77
CA ASP A 300 -57.28 -90.21 19.69
C ASP A 300 -57.49 -89.56 21.06
N ILE A 301 -56.59 -88.65 21.45
CA ILE A 301 -56.60 -87.95 22.74
C ILE A 301 -57.76 -86.94 22.83
N ASN A 302 -58.28 -86.48 21.68
CA ASN A 302 -59.46 -85.61 21.59
C ASN A 302 -60.77 -86.34 21.95
N GLN A 303 -60.74 -87.68 22.09
CA GLN A 303 -61.88 -88.49 22.53
C GLN A 303 -62.01 -88.54 24.06
N LEU A 304 -61.09 -87.90 24.79
CA LEU A 304 -61.16 -87.72 26.23
C LEU A 304 -62.14 -86.59 26.58
N PRO A 305 -63.02 -86.76 27.59
CA PRO A 305 -63.89 -85.69 28.03
C PRO A 305 -63.05 -84.49 28.49
N GLU A 306 -63.48 -83.28 28.13
CA GLU A 306 -62.91 -82.06 28.73
C GLU A 306 -63.20 -82.09 30.23
N THR A 307 -62.15 -82.02 31.03
CA THR A 307 -62.23 -81.78 32.47
C THR A 307 -62.50 -80.32 32.78
#